data_AF-A0A3D1QER2-F1
#
_entry.id   AF-A0A3D1QER2-F1
#
_cell.length_a   1.000
_cell.length_b   1.000
_cell.length_c   1.000
_cell.angle_alpha   90.00
_cell.angle_beta   90.00
_cell.angle_gamma   90.00
#
_symmetry.space_group_name_H-M   'P 1'
#
loop_
_entity.id
_entity.type
_entity.pdbx_description
1 polymer ?
#
loop_
_entity_poly.entity_id
_entity_poly.type
_entity_poly.pdbx_seq_one_letter_code
_entity_poly.pdbx_strand_id
1 'polypeptide(L)'
;MDTMAKLAILTGAARYDVACASSGVSRKNEGGIGNAKSFGICHSWSDDGRCISLLKVLVSNDCIYDCRYCVNRRSNNIPRASFTAREIADLTLQFYRRNYIEGLFLSAAVEVSPHHTMEKMVRILTLLRQEYEFHGYIHVKIIP
;
A
#
# COMPACT_ATOMS: atom_id res chain seq x y z
N MET A 1 -7.29 -10.62 -11.97
CA MET A 1 -7.95 -9.48 -11.31
C MET A 1 -7.28 -8.21 -11.78
N ASP A 2 -8.05 -7.18 -12.11
CA ASP A 2 -7.54 -5.87 -12.56
C ASP A 2 -6.72 -5.15 -11.46
N THR A 3 -5.74 -4.33 -11.85
CA THR A 3 -4.83 -3.62 -10.94
C THR A 3 -5.59 -2.68 -10.00
N MET A 4 -6.62 -1.98 -10.47
CA MET A 4 -7.41 -1.08 -9.62
C MET A 4 -8.30 -1.85 -8.65
N ALA A 5 -8.82 -3.01 -9.06
CA ALA A 5 -9.56 -3.89 -8.17
C ALA A 5 -8.67 -4.45 -7.05
N LYS A 6 -7.44 -4.92 -7.38
CA LYS A 6 -6.44 -5.31 -6.38
C LYS A 6 -6.12 -4.16 -5.44
N LEU A 7 -5.94 -2.95 -5.98
CA LEU A 7 -5.62 -1.76 -5.20
C LEU A 7 -6.71 -1.45 -4.19
N ALA A 8 -7.98 -1.49 -4.58
CA ALA A 8 -9.11 -1.26 -3.69
C ALA A 8 -9.11 -2.24 -2.50
N ILE A 9 -8.87 -3.52 -2.76
CA ILE A 9 -8.80 -4.56 -1.71
C ILE A 9 -7.61 -4.31 -0.79
N LEU A 10 -6.43 -4.10 -1.35
CA LEU A 10 -5.17 -4.09 -0.59
C LEU A 10 -4.94 -2.78 0.17
N THR A 11 -5.44 -1.66 -0.33
CA THR A 11 -5.45 -0.39 0.41
C THR A 11 -6.50 -0.40 1.52
N GLY A 12 -7.66 -1.03 1.28
CA GLY A 12 -8.67 -1.28 2.29
C GLY A 12 -8.15 -2.15 3.43
N ALA A 13 -7.40 -3.21 3.12
CA ALA A 13 -6.76 -4.07 4.11
C ALA A 13 -5.61 -3.37 4.86
N ALA A 14 -4.87 -2.46 4.20
CA ALA A 14 -3.80 -1.68 4.82
C ALA A 14 -4.30 -0.65 5.85
N ARG A 15 -5.60 -0.34 5.90
CA ARG A 15 -6.16 0.65 6.86
C ARG A 15 -5.86 0.32 8.32
N TYR A 16 -5.63 -0.95 8.64
CA TYR A 16 -5.38 -1.44 9.99
C TYR A 16 -3.90 -1.36 10.41
N ASP A 17 -2.97 -1.01 9.50
CA ASP A 17 -1.58 -0.73 9.88
C ASP A 17 -1.50 0.62 10.59
N VAL A 18 -0.98 0.63 11.82
CA VAL A 18 -0.84 1.83 12.65
C VAL A 18 0.41 2.59 12.20
N ALA A 19 0.26 3.56 11.31
CA ALA A 19 1.40 4.37 10.86
C ALA A 19 1.08 5.75 10.27
N CYS A 20 -0.14 6.01 9.80
CA CYS A 20 -0.45 7.28 9.14
C CYS A 20 -1.94 7.65 9.25
N ALA A 21 -2.22 8.95 9.10
CA ALA A 21 -3.58 9.47 9.00
C ALA A 21 -4.13 9.12 7.61
N SER A 22 -4.92 8.06 7.52
CA SER A 22 -5.56 7.66 6.27
C SER A 22 -6.87 8.43 6.05
N SER A 23 -6.96 9.22 4.99
CA SER A 23 -8.23 9.81 4.54
C SER A 23 -9.04 8.76 3.77
N GLY A 24 -9.83 7.95 4.49
CA GLY A 24 -10.75 6.98 3.89
C GLY A 24 -11.99 7.60 3.22
N VAL A 25 -11.96 8.90 2.89
CA VAL A 25 -13.12 9.66 2.43
C VAL A 25 -13.24 9.56 0.91
N SER A 26 -14.40 9.11 0.44
CA SER A 26 -14.81 9.19 -0.96
C SER A 26 -16.03 10.08 -1.06
N ARG A 27 -15.90 11.23 -1.74
CA ARG A 27 -16.98 12.22 -1.91
C ARG A 27 -16.99 12.70 -3.35
N LYS A 28 -18.16 12.63 -3.98
CA LYS A 28 -18.40 13.19 -5.31
C LYS A 28 -19.02 14.59 -5.14
N ASN A 29 -18.66 15.52 -6.01
CA ASN A 29 -19.35 16.81 -6.09
C ASN A 29 -20.70 16.68 -6.81
N GLU A 30 -21.56 17.65 -6.55
CA GLU A 30 -22.86 17.81 -7.21
C GLU A 30 -22.91 19.20 -7.87
N GLY A 31 -21.99 19.45 -8.81
CA GLY A 31 -21.91 20.71 -9.55
C GLY A 31 -20.93 21.76 -8.98
N GLY A 32 -20.15 21.41 -7.96
CA GLY A 32 -19.08 22.24 -7.39
C GLY A 32 -17.66 21.79 -7.75
N ILE A 33 -16.65 22.49 -7.21
CA ILE A 33 -15.23 22.16 -7.45
C ILE A 33 -14.74 21.08 -6.48
N GLY A 34 -13.98 20.12 -7.02
CA GLY A 34 -13.25 19.11 -6.26
C GLY A 34 -14.01 17.81 -6.02
N ASN A 35 -13.27 16.72 -5.84
CA ASN A 35 -13.77 15.40 -5.46
C ASN A 35 -12.79 14.79 -4.46
N ALA A 36 -13.25 13.87 -3.62
CA ALA A 36 -12.39 13.03 -2.79
C ALA A 36 -12.54 11.56 -3.23
N LYS A 37 -11.43 10.85 -3.36
CA LYS A 37 -11.42 9.41 -3.66
C LYS A 37 -10.45 8.70 -2.73
N SER A 38 -10.89 7.59 -2.15
CA SER A 38 -10.05 6.74 -1.31
C SER A 38 -9.23 5.78 -2.19
N PHE A 39 -7.97 6.12 -2.48
CA PHE A 39 -7.04 5.27 -3.24
C PHE A 39 -5.83 4.83 -2.42
N GLY A 40 -6.02 4.61 -1.12
CA GLY A 40 -4.92 4.18 -0.24
C GLY A 40 -3.83 5.22 -0.03
N ILE A 41 -4.10 6.49 -0.33
CA ILE A 41 -3.19 7.57 0.04
C ILE A 41 -3.39 7.86 1.53
N CYS A 42 -2.30 7.96 2.27
CA CYS A 42 -2.31 8.44 3.64
C CYS A 42 -1.27 9.53 3.85
N HIS A 43 -1.44 10.28 4.93
CA HIS A 43 -0.55 11.38 5.28
C HIS A 43 0.34 11.02 6.46
N SER A 44 1.62 11.35 6.33
CA SER A 44 2.63 11.22 7.38
C SER A 44 3.37 12.55 7.54
N TRP A 45 4.17 12.68 8.58
CA TRP A 45 4.95 13.88 8.85
C TRP A 45 6.43 13.54 8.76
N SER A 46 7.17 14.31 7.98
CA SER A 46 8.63 14.26 7.98
C SER A 46 9.20 14.90 9.23
N ASP A 47 10.49 14.67 9.47
CA ASP A 47 11.27 15.24 10.57
C ASP A 47 11.30 16.77 10.58
N ASP A 48 11.24 17.40 9.40
CA ASP A 48 11.09 18.85 9.21
C ASP A 48 9.65 19.37 9.43
N GLY A 49 8.71 18.51 9.83
CA GLY A 49 7.32 18.86 10.13
C GLY A 49 6.40 18.98 8.91
N ARG A 50 6.88 18.74 7.68
CA ARG A 50 6.02 18.74 6.49
C ARG A 50 5.10 17.52 6.47
N CYS A 51 3.86 17.74 6.02
CA CYS A 51 2.91 16.68 5.75
C CYS A 51 3.18 16.11 4.35
N ILE A 52 3.50 14.83 4.28
CA ILE A 52 3.82 14.10 3.04
C ILE A 52 2.70 13.10 2.72
N SER A 53 2.39 12.92 1.43
CA SER A 53 1.42 11.92 0.97
C SER A 53 2.11 10.63 0.56
N LEU A 54 1.64 9.49 1.07
CA LEU A 54 2.19 8.17 0.81
C LEU A 54 1.15 7.25 0.18
N LEU A 55 1.55 6.45 -0.81
CA LEU A 55 0.75 5.30 -1.23
C LEU A 55 0.90 4.21 -0.18
N LYS A 56 -0.17 3.92 0.56
CA LYS A 56 -0.20 2.85 1.55
C LYS A 56 -0.90 1.62 1.00
N VAL A 57 -0.14 0.55 0.81
CA VAL A 57 -0.65 -0.67 0.17
C VAL A 57 -0.03 -1.92 0.77
N LEU A 58 -0.82 -2.99 0.82
CA LEU A 58 -0.30 -4.33 1.09
C LEU A 58 0.21 -5.00 -0.19
N VAL A 59 1.34 -5.71 -0.12
CA VAL A 59 1.80 -6.60 -1.19
C VAL A 59 0.77 -7.70 -1.45
N SER A 60 0.26 -8.28 -0.36
CA SER A 60 -0.82 -9.25 -0.36
C SER A 60 -1.59 -9.13 0.94
N ASN A 61 -2.88 -9.41 0.91
CA ASN A 61 -3.68 -9.65 2.11
C ASN A 61 -3.90 -11.13 2.38
N ASP A 62 -3.31 -12.04 1.58
CA ASP A 62 -3.34 -13.47 1.84
C ASP A 62 -2.36 -13.82 2.97
N CYS A 63 -2.82 -14.62 3.93
CA CYS A 63 -2.09 -14.87 5.16
C CYS A 63 -2.19 -16.33 5.58
N ILE A 64 -1.06 -16.97 5.86
CA ILE A 64 -0.99 -18.32 6.44
C ILE A 64 -1.38 -18.36 7.91
N TYR A 65 -1.34 -17.22 8.61
CA TYR A 65 -1.57 -17.12 10.05
C TYR A 65 -3.03 -16.85 10.40
N ASP A 66 -3.44 -17.30 11.59
CA ASP A 66 -4.81 -17.15 12.09
C ASP A 66 -4.93 -16.24 13.34
N CYS A 67 -4.25 -15.09 13.30
CA CYS A 67 -4.22 -14.14 14.41
C CYS A 67 -5.65 -13.64 14.75
N ARG A 68 -6.11 -13.84 15.99
CA ARG A 68 -7.48 -13.50 16.41
C ARG A 68 -7.87 -12.02 16.23
N TYR A 69 -6.89 -11.13 16.28
CA TYR A 69 -7.07 -9.68 16.13
C TYR A 69 -6.96 -9.19 14.67
N CYS A 70 -6.55 -10.05 13.73
CA CYS A 70 -6.23 -9.63 12.37
C CYS A 70 -7.39 -9.89 11.42
N VAL A 71 -7.83 -8.85 10.70
CA VAL A 71 -8.85 -9.00 9.64
C VAL A 71 -8.38 -9.92 8.51
N ASN A 72 -7.07 -9.95 8.24
CA ASN A 72 -6.47 -10.74 7.18
C ASN A 72 -6.15 -12.18 7.59
N ARG A 73 -6.54 -12.60 8.80
CA ARG A 73 -6.33 -13.99 9.27
C ARG A 73 -6.87 -15.01 8.27
N ARG A 74 -6.22 -16.17 8.16
CA ARG A 74 -6.55 -17.19 7.15
C ARG A 74 -8.01 -17.67 7.20
N SER A 75 -8.60 -17.72 8.39
CA SER A 75 -9.97 -18.21 8.59
C SER A 75 -11.05 -17.23 8.14
N ASN A 76 -10.72 -15.96 7.88
CA ASN A 76 -11.69 -14.99 7.40
C ASN A 76 -11.94 -15.14 5.90
N ASN A 77 -13.20 -15.32 5.53
CA ASN A 77 -13.65 -15.30 4.13
C ASN A 77 -13.83 -13.86 3.65
N ILE A 78 -12.76 -13.27 3.13
CA ILE A 78 -12.72 -11.94 2.51
C ILE A 78 -12.08 -12.02 1.13
N PRO A 79 -12.34 -11.07 0.22
CA PRO A 79 -11.64 -11.01 -1.05
C PRO A 79 -10.12 -10.94 -0.84
N ARG A 80 -9.39 -11.87 -1.46
CA ARG A 80 -7.92 -11.92 -1.41
C ARG A 80 -7.32 -11.42 -2.72
N ALA A 81 -6.23 -10.68 -2.60
CA ALA A 81 -5.47 -10.16 -3.72
C ALA A 81 -3.98 -10.16 -3.38
N SER A 82 -3.18 -10.31 -4.42
CA SER A 82 -1.73 -10.21 -4.34
C SER A 82 -1.20 -9.46 -5.55
N PHE A 83 -0.32 -8.51 -5.30
CA PHE A 83 0.48 -7.87 -6.33
C PHE A 83 1.77 -8.64 -6.55
N THR A 84 2.26 -8.59 -7.78
CA THR A 84 3.66 -8.85 -8.13
C THR A 84 4.52 -7.65 -7.74
N ALA A 85 5.84 -7.87 -7.66
CA ALA A 85 6.76 -6.79 -7.32
C ALA A 85 6.72 -5.64 -8.34
N ARG A 86 6.61 -5.97 -9.63
CA ARG A 86 6.55 -5.00 -10.71
C ARG A 86 5.26 -4.18 -10.69
N GLU A 87 4.11 -4.82 -10.42
CA GLU A 87 2.84 -4.09 -10.29
C GLU A 87 2.91 -2.97 -9.23
N ILE A 88 3.50 -3.23 -8.05
CA ILE A 88 3.63 -2.20 -7.01
C ILE A 88 4.61 -1.10 -7.42
N ALA A 89 5.75 -1.48 -7.98
CA ALA A 89 6.75 -0.50 -8.40
C ALA A 89 6.20 0.43 -9.48
N ASP A 90 5.54 -0.13 -10.51
CA ASP A 90 4.91 0.64 -11.58
C ASP A 90 3.78 1.52 -11.05
N LEU A 91 2.94 1.00 -10.15
CA LEU A 91 1.87 1.78 -9.55
C LEU A 91 2.41 2.95 -8.73
N THR A 92 3.48 2.72 -7.96
CA THR A 92 4.15 3.77 -7.17
C THR A 92 4.63 4.90 -8.08
N LEU A 93 5.33 4.57 -9.18
CA LEU A 93 5.77 5.57 -10.15
C LEU A 93 4.61 6.29 -10.83
N GLN A 94 3.52 5.59 -11.14
CA GLN A 94 2.36 6.19 -11.77
C GLN A 94 1.68 7.23 -10.87
N PHE A 95 1.59 6.96 -9.56
CA PHE A 95 1.06 7.92 -8.58
C PHE A 95 2.04 9.07 -8.37
N TYR A 96 3.34 8.78 -8.29
CA TYR A 96 4.37 9.80 -8.10
C TYR A 96 4.44 10.77 -9.29
N ARG A 97 4.48 10.27 -10.53
CA ARG A 97 4.51 11.10 -11.75
C ARG A 97 3.28 11.98 -11.93
N ARG A 98 2.17 11.65 -11.27
CA ARG A 98 0.93 12.45 -11.26
C ARG A 98 0.83 13.39 -10.06
N ASN A 99 1.90 13.50 -9.26
CA ASN A 99 1.97 14.31 -8.05
C ASN A 99 0.92 13.94 -6.99
N TYR A 100 0.51 12.66 -6.93
CA TYR A 100 -0.43 12.18 -5.91
C TYR A 100 0.26 11.76 -4.61
N ILE A 101 1.51 11.32 -4.70
CA ILE A 101 2.31 10.83 -3.58
C ILE A 101 3.73 11.39 -3.65
N GLU A 102 4.37 11.48 -2.50
CA GLU A 102 5.79 11.77 -2.33
C GLU A 102 6.57 10.50 -1.91
N GLY A 103 5.86 9.42 -1.59
CA GLY A 103 6.47 8.16 -1.17
C GLY A 103 5.53 6.96 -1.10
N LEU A 104 6.07 5.84 -0.64
CA LEU A 104 5.41 4.56 -0.52
C LEU A 104 5.42 4.08 0.95
N PHE A 105 4.28 3.64 1.45
CA PHE A 105 4.17 2.82 2.65
C PHE A 105 3.85 1.39 2.24
N LEU A 106 4.83 0.50 2.40
CA LEU A 106 4.76 -0.89 1.98
C LEU A 106 4.64 -1.81 3.19
N SER A 107 3.62 -2.67 3.18
CA SER A 107 3.36 -3.70 4.19
C SER A 107 2.84 -4.96 3.50
N ALA A 108 2.64 -6.04 4.24
CA ALA A 108 2.11 -7.29 3.68
C ALA A 108 1.47 -8.16 4.77
N ALA A 109 0.58 -9.05 4.36
CA ALA A 109 0.31 -10.29 5.07
C ALA A 109 1.36 -11.37 4.69
N VAL A 110 1.35 -12.50 5.39
CA VAL A 110 2.31 -13.59 5.17
C VAL A 110 1.74 -14.62 4.22
N GLU A 111 1.98 -14.45 2.92
CA GLU A 111 1.34 -15.21 1.83
C GLU A 111 1.70 -16.72 1.84
N VAL A 112 3.00 -17.05 1.93
CA VAL A 112 3.49 -18.44 1.92
C VAL A 112 4.39 -18.71 3.13
N SER A 113 5.34 -17.83 3.35
CA SER A 113 6.23 -17.82 4.50
C SER A 113 6.78 -16.39 4.70
N PRO A 114 7.29 -16.04 5.89
CA PRO A 114 7.94 -14.75 6.11
C PRO A 114 9.05 -14.47 5.10
N HIS A 115 9.90 -15.47 4.81
CA HIS A 115 10.96 -15.36 3.82
C HIS A 115 10.43 -15.05 2.42
N HIS A 116 9.43 -15.79 1.95
CA HIS A 116 8.84 -15.56 0.63
C HIS A 116 8.26 -14.15 0.50
N THR A 117 7.52 -13.70 1.51
CA THR A 117 6.95 -12.35 1.54
C THR A 117 8.04 -11.28 1.56
N MET A 118 9.08 -11.46 2.39
CA MET A 118 10.17 -10.50 2.49
C MET A 118 11.04 -10.46 1.21
N GLU A 119 11.31 -11.58 0.56
CA GLU A 119 11.99 -11.62 -0.74
C GLU A 119 11.24 -10.82 -1.80
N LYS A 120 9.90 -10.97 -1.84
CA LYS A 120 9.03 -10.21 -2.73
C LYS A 120 9.07 -8.71 -2.43
N MET A 121 9.10 -8.33 -1.14
CA MET A 121 9.27 -6.94 -0.71
C MET A 121 10.64 -6.38 -1.10
N VAL A 122 11.72 -7.13 -0.88
CA VAL A 122 13.07 -6.74 -1.31
C VAL A 122 13.10 -6.52 -2.82
N ARG A 123 12.47 -7.40 -3.61
CA ARG A 123 12.38 -7.22 -5.07
C ARG A 123 11.68 -5.92 -5.45
N ILE A 124 10.61 -5.52 -4.76
CA ILE A 124 9.95 -4.22 -4.98
C ILE A 124 10.93 -3.08 -4.72
N LEU A 125 11.67 -3.13 -3.61
CA LEU A 125 12.65 -2.10 -3.25
C LEU A 125 13.81 -2.03 -4.24
N THR A 126 14.30 -3.17 -4.71
CA THR A 126 15.33 -3.25 -5.75
C THR A 126 14.86 -2.61 -7.05
N LEU A 127 13.65 -2.94 -7.51
CA LEU A 127 13.06 -2.32 -8.71
C LEU A 127 12.97 -0.80 -8.53
N LEU A 128 12.42 -0.34 -7.41
CA LEU A 128 12.28 1.10 -7.14
C LEU A 128 13.63 1.82 -7.08
N ARG A 129 14.61 1.29 -6.34
CA ARG A 129 15.88 2.00 -6.10
C ARG A 129 16.91 1.83 -7.22
N GLN A 130 16.95 0.68 -7.89
CA GLN A 130 18.01 0.35 -8.85
C GLN A 130 17.55 0.41 -10.31
N GLU A 131 16.32 -0.03 -10.62
CA GLU A 131 15.81 -0.01 -12.02
C GLU A 131 15.15 1.32 -12.33
N TYR A 132 14.36 1.84 -11.40
CA TYR A 132 13.57 3.06 -11.61
C TYR A 132 14.17 4.32 -10.98
N GLU A 133 15.27 4.17 -10.23
CA GLU A 133 15.97 5.27 -9.56
C GLU A 133 14.99 6.19 -8.78
N PHE A 134 13.99 5.59 -8.14
CA PHE A 134 13.00 6.30 -7.36
C PHE A 134 13.66 6.79 -6.06
N HIS A 135 13.79 8.11 -5.91
CA HIS A 135 14.39 8.76 -4.73
C HIS A 135 13.37 9.22 -3.68
N GLY A 136 12.07 8.98 -3.89
CA GLY A 136 11.04 9.33 -2.92
C GLY A 136 11.15 8.55 -1.60
N TYR A 137 10.36 8.97 -0.63
CA TYR A 137 10.32 8.34 0.69
C TYR A 137 9.74 6.92 0.59
N ILE A 138 10.33 5.96 1.31
CA ILE A 138 9.79 4.59 1.39
C ILE A 138 9.81 4.16 2.84
N HIS A 139 8.62 3.86 3.38
CA HIS A 139 8.44 3.18 4.64
C HIS A 139 8.12 1.71 4.39
N VAL A 140 8.87 0.81 5.03
CA VAL A 140 8.68 -0.64 4.90
C VAL A 140 8.39 -1.23 6.26
N LYS A 141 7.23 -1.86 6.40
CA LYS A 141 6.89 -2.68 7.57
C LYS A 141 7.44 -4.08 7.36
N ILE A 142 8.49 -4.43 8.10
CA ILE A 142 9.11 -5.76 8.05
C ILE A 142 8.12 -6.81 8.60
N ILE A 143 8.08 -7.96 7.93
CA ILE A 143 7.26 -9.10 8.32
C ILE A 143 8.08 -10.04 9.22
N PRO A 144 7.55 -10.42 10.40
CA PRO A 144 8.23 -11.31 11.34
C PRO A 144 8.25 -12.78 10.87
#